data_AF-A0A1W0XF90-F1
#
_entry.id   AF-A0A1W0XF90-F1
#
_cell.length_a   1.000
_cell.length_b   1.000
_cell.length_c   1.000
_cell.angle_alpha   90.00
_cell.angle_beta   90.00
_cell.angle_gamma   90.00
#
_symmetry.space_group_name_H-M   'P 1'
#
loop_
_entity.id
_entity.type
_entity.pdbx_description
1 polymer ?
#
loop_
_entity_poly.entity_id
_entity_poly.type
_entity_poly.pdbx_seq_one_letter_code
_entity_poly.pdbx_strand_id
1 'polypeptide(L)'
;MAAACLHTSNPLCFWLGTPLCAEPLKKKKKMDPAILKARAEKKKGKIEKAIRQLQKHAQSLKPIDEMTVNKKLLGEVHSRTRKNPPVTEEETERRALALKSWTRYKHYQHLAEQDKLSTMILSQESALRELRAESEELYLKAIAINESFLPLTLKGPVNTPPIPGYVAPDGDYIDTTRKW
;
A
#
# COMPACT_ATOMS: atom_id res chain seq x y z
N MET A 1 8.41 45.48 84.61
CA MET A 1 6.96 45.71 84.48
C MET A 1 6.70 46.39 83.14
N ALA A 2 5.53 46.13 82.56
CA ALA A 2 4.97 46.60 81.29
C ALA A 2 5.13 45.63 80.10
N ALA A 3 3.96 45.33 79.54
CA ALA A 3 3.61 44.16 78.74
C ALA A 3 3.91 44.31 77.24
N ALA A 4 4.00 43.16 76.57
CA ALA A 4 4.07 43.04 75.13
C ALA A 4 2.72 43.32 74.46
N CYS A 5 2.74 44.05 73.34
CA CYS A 5 1.71 43.95 72.29
C CYS A 5 2.43 43.88 70.93
N LEU A 6 2.70 42.65 70.48
CA LEU A 6 3.05 42.37 69.08
C LEU A 6 1.75 42.35 68.27
N HIS A 7 1.45 43.44 67.55
CA HIS A 7 0.36 43.43 66.57
C HIS A 7 0.91 42.98 65.21
N THR A 8 0.53 41.77 64.80
CA THR A 8 0.81 41.22 63.47
C THR A 8 -0.40 41.45 62.57
N SER A 9 -0.53 42.62 61.95
CA SER A 9 -1.35 42.74 60.74
C SER A 9 -0.56 43.49 59.67
N ASN A 10 -0.49 42.86 58.49
CA ASN A 10 0.19 43.39 57.33
C ASN A 10 -0.86 44.18 56.53
N PRO A 11 -0.70 45.49 56.27
CA PRO A 11 -1.71 46.26 55.54
C PRO A 11 -1.79 45.77 54.10
N LEU A 12 -2.99 45.35 53.67
CA LEU A 12 -3.25 44.95 52.29
C LEU A 12 -3.37 46.20 51.41
N CYS A 13 -2.25 46.57 50.78
CA CYS A 13 -2.14 47.69 49.85
C CYS A 13 -2.83 47.39 48.51
N PHE A 14 -4.16 47.50 48.46
CA PHE A 14 -4.90 47.43 47.20
C PHE A 14 -4.82 48.75 46.44
N TRP A 15 -4.35 48.69 45.20
CA TRP A 15 -4.44 49.79 44.25
C TRP A 15 -5.80 49.71 43.55
N LEU A 16 -6.73 50.60 43.90
CA LEU A 16 -8.01 50.69 43.20
C LEU A 16 -7.78 51.40 41.85
N GLY A 17 -7.90 50.66 40.75
CA GLY A 17 -7.93 51.25 39.41
C GLY A 17 -9.21 52.05 39.17
N THR A 18 -9.15 53.05 38.30
CA THR A 18 -10.31 53.87 37.90
C THR A 18 -11.41 52.97 37.34
N PRO A 19 -12.67 53.05 37.85
CA PRO A 19 -13.76 52.23 37.33
C PRO A 19 -14.05 52.63 35.88
N LEU A 20 -13.90 51.69 34.95
CA LEU A 20 -14.37 51.84 33.58
C LEU A 20 -15.91 51.77 33.60
N CYS A 21 -16.56 52.92 33.65
CA CYS A 21 -18.01 53.08 33.56
C CYS A 21 -18.56 52.77 32.15
N ALA A 22 -18.24 51.59 31.61
CA ALA A 22 -18.83 51.11 30.37
C ALA A 22 -20.30 50.70 30.61
N GLU A 23 -21.18 50.99 29.65
CA GLU A 23 -22.55 50.48 29.69
C GLU A 23 -22.52 48.94 29.82
N PRO A 24 -23.40 48.34 30.66
CA PRO A 24 -23.45 46.89 30.82
C PRO A 24 -23.63 46.22 29.45
N LEU A 25 -22.83 45.18 29.19
CA LEU A 25 -22.79 44.48 27.90
C LEU A 25 -24.20 44.05 27.47
N LYS A 26 -24.68 44.55 26.33
CA LYS A 26 -26.00 44.18 25.79
C LYS A 26 -26.11 42.65 25.66
N LYS A 27 -27.17 42.07 26.22
CA LYS A 27 -27.42 40.63 26.17
C LYS A 27 -27.44 40.16 24.71
N LYS A 28 -26.60 39.17 24.38
CA LYS A 28 -26.60 38.56 23.05
C LYS A 28 -27.98 37.98 22.74
N LYS A 29 -28.60 38.45 21.66
CA LYS A 29 -29.92 37.95 21.22
C LYS A 29 -29.78 36.50 20.72
N LYS A 30 -30.71 35.64 21.14
CA LYS A 30 -30.81 34.27 20.63
C LYS A 30 -31.15 34.33 19.15
N MET A 31 -30.41 33.61 18.33
CA MET A 31 -30.66 33.52 16.90
C MET A 31 -31.94 32.73 16.61
N ASP A 32 -32.65 33.11 15.56
CA ASP A 32 -33.85 32.39 15.14
C ASP A 32 -33.54 30.92 14.82
N PRO A 33 -34.42 29.98 15.21
CA PRO A 33 -34.19 28.55 15.01
C PRO A 33 -34.10 28.18 13.53
N ALA A 34 -34.82 28.89 12.64
CA ALA A 34 -34.75 28.70 11.20
C ALA A 34 -33.35 29.05 10.63
N ILE A 35 -32.71 30.11 11.12
CA ILE A 35 -31.38 30.52 10.70
C ILE A 35 -30.33 29.50 11.18
N LEU A 36 -30.50 28.92 12.38
CA LEU A 36 -29.64 27.87 12.89
C LEU A 36 -29.75 26.57 12.06
N LYS A 37 -30.98 26.15 11.71
CA LYS A 37 -31.22 25.00 10.83
C LYS A 37 -30.61 25.20 9.45
N ALA A 38 -30.84 26.34 8.81
CA ALA A 38 -30.26 26.67 7.51
C ALA A 38 -28.72 26.70 7.54
N ARG A 39 -28.10 27.18 8.64
CA ARG A 39 -26.64 27.12 8.81
C ARG A 39 -26.14 25.68 8.98
N ALA A 40 -26.87 24.84 9.70
CA ALA A 40 -26.53 23.43 9.87
C ALA A 40 -26.63 22.64 8.55
N GLU A 41 -27.70 22.84 7.77
CA GLU A 41 -27.88 22.22 6.46
C GLU A 41 -26.80 22.65 5.46
N LYS A 42 -26.43 23.94 5.44
CA LYS A 42 -25.30 24.43 4.65
C LYS A 42 -23.98 23.77 5.04
N LYS A 43 -23.73 23.52 6.34
CA LYS A 43 -22.54 22.81 6.80
C LYS A 43 -22.58 21.34 6.38
N LYS A 44 -23.73 20.67 6.52
CA LYS A 44 -23.93 19.29 6.09
C LYS A 44 -23.67 19.12 4.59
N GLY A 45 -24.26 19.96 3.74
CA GLY A 45 -24.03 19.89 2.29
C GLY A 45 -22.59 20.16 1.87
N LYS A 46 -21.84 21.00 2.61
CA LYS A 46 -20.39 21.19 2.38
C LYS A 46 -19.60 19.93 2.73
N ILE A 47 -19.90 19.31 3.86
CA ILE A 47 -19.25 18.08 4.32
C ILE A 47 -19.55 16.94 3.34
N GLU A 48 -20.80 16.79 2.91
CA GLU A 48 -21.18 15.76 1.93
C GLU A 48 -20.45 15.93 0.59
N LYS A 49 -20.31 17.16 0.09
CA LYS A 49 -19.54 17.43 -1.12
C LYS A 49 -18.06 17.10 -0.94
N ALA A 50 -17.47 17.44 0.21
CA ALA A 50 -16.08 17.11 0.51
C ALA A 50 -15.87 15.59 0.60
N ILE A 51 -16.80 14.86 1.24
CA ILE A 51 -16.79 13.39 1.29
C ILE A 51 -16.86 12.81 -0.13
N ARG A 52 -17.76 13.31 -0.99
CA ARG A 52 -17.85 12.86 -2.39
C ARG A 52 -16.56 13.10 -3.17
N GLN A 53 -15.88 14.22 -2.95
CA GLN A 53 -14.59 14.51 -3.57
C GLN A 53 -13.50 13.55 -3.07
N LEU A 54 -13.40 13.35 -1.75
CA LEU A 54 -12.43 12.43 -1.16
C LEU A 54 -12.65 10.98 -1.62
N GLN A 55 -13.90 10.54 -1.72
CA GLN A 55 -14.24 9.22 -2.25
C GLN A 55 -13.79 9.05 -3.70
N LYS A 56 -13.97 10.08 -4.54
CA LYS A 56 -13.50 10.06 -5.93
C LYS A 56 -11.98 9.96 -6.03
N HIS A 57 -11.25 10.67 -5.16
CA HIS A 57 -9.79 10.60 -5.11
C HIS A 57 -9.26 9.29 -4.51
N ALA A 58 -9.96 8.71 -3.52
CA ALA A 58 -9.56 7.43 -2.94
C ALA A 58 -9.64 6.26 -3.96
N GLN A 59 -10.51 6.37 -4.96
CA GLN A 59 -10.63 5.37 -6.03
C GLN A 59 -9.58 5.52 -7.14
N SER A 60 -8.89 6.66 -7.26
CA SER A 60 -7.84 6.78 -8.27
C SER A 60 -6.62 5.97 -7.85
N LEU A 61 -6.24 5.02 -8.70
CA LEU A 61 -5.06 4.18 -8.49
C LEU A 61 -3.78 5.01 -8.65
N LYS A 62 -2.74 4.65 -7.89
CA LYS A 62 -1.40 5.21 -8.09
C LYS A 62 -0.90 4.79 -9.47
N PRO A 63 -0.25 5.70 -10.23
CA PRO A 63 0.32 5.36 -11.52
C PRO A 63 1.48 4.37 -11.35
N ILE A 64 1.64 3.47 -12.33
CA ILE A 64 2.74 2.50 -12.37
C ILE A 64 3.86 3.11 -13.21
N ASP A 65 4.89 3.64 -12.54
CA ASP A 65 5.97 4.37 -13.18
C ASP A 65 6.73 3.52 -14.23
N GLU A 66 6.95 2.23 -13.95
CA GLU A 66 7.66 1.29 -14.84
C GLU A 66 6.96 1.06 -16.18
N MET A 67 5.63 1.16 -16.22
CA MET A 67 4.85 1.00 -17.44
C MET A 67 4.89 2.26 -18.32
N THR A 68 5.24 3.41 -17.72
CA THR A 68 5.25 4.69 -18.42
C THR A 68 6.64 5.03 -18.95
N VAL A 69 6.73 5.44 -20.21
CA VAL A 69 8.00 5.93 -20.77
C VAL A 69 8.33 7.28 -20.16
N ASN A 70 9.56 7.44 -19.66
CA ASN A 70 10.03 8.70 -19.12
C ASN A 70 10.07 9.78 -20.21
N LYS A 71 9.39 10.90 -19.97
CA LYS A 71 9.31 12.04 -20.90
C LYS A 71 10.68 12.61 -21.27
N LYS A 72 11.67 12.54 -20.38
CA LYS A 72 13.05 12.98 -20.67
C LYS A 72 13.68 12.16 -21.80
N LEU A 73 13.47 10.84 -21.79
CA LEU A 73 14.00 9.95 -22.82
C LEU A 73 13.37 10.22 -24.18
N LEU A 74 12.08 10.59 -24.22
CA LEU A 74 11.39 10.98 -25.46
C LEU A 74 11.99 12.24 -26.09
N GLY A 75 12.42 13.21 -25.29
CA GLY A 75 13.08 14.43 -25.80
C GLY A 75 14.52 14.17 -26.29
N GLU A 76 15.19 13.19 -25.72
CA GLU A 76 16.60 12.87 -25.99
C GLU A 76 16.79 11.70 -26.96
N VAL A 77 15.73 11.23 -27.63
CA VAL A 77 15.81 10.08 -28.54
C VAL A 77 16.90 10.29 -29.58
N HIS A 78 16.95 11.46 -30.23
CA HIS A 78 17.92 11.74 -31.29
C HIS A 78 19.38 11.73 -30.81
N SER A 79 19.66 12.14 -29.57
CA SER A 79 21.02 12.16 -29.02
C SER A 79 21.44 10.82 -28.40
N ARG A 80 20.49 10.05 -27.87
CA ARG A 80 20.76 8.76 -27.19
C ARG A 80 20.63 7.55 -28.11
N THR A 81 20.09 7.70 -29.32
CA THR A 81 19.94 6.58 -30.27
C THR A 81 21.30 6.08 -30.74
N ARG A 82 21.56 4.78 -30.51
CA ARG A 82 22.76 4.11 -31.03
C ARG A 82 22.54 3.71 -32.49
N LYS A 83 23.47 4.07 -33.36
CA LYS A 83 23.49 3.62 -34.75
C LYS A 83 24.10 2.21 -34.82
N ASN A 84 23.25 1.19 -34.85
CA ASN A 84 23.70 -0.19 -34.98
C ASN A 84 24.01 -0.52 -36.45
N PRO A 85 25.02 -1.35 -36.74
CA PRO A 85 25.25 -1.85 -38.09
C PRO A 85 24.05 -2.70 -38.56
N PRO A 86 23.79 -2.77 -39.88
CA PRO A 86 22.79 -3.69 -40.40
C PRO A 86 23.21 -5.13 -40.07
N VAL A 87 22.23 -5.96 -39.73
CA VAL A 87 22.47 -7.38 -39.43
C VAL A 87 22.76 -8.11 -40.74
N THR A 88 23.80 -8.92 -40.78
CA THR A 88 24.14 -9.74 -41.94
C THR A 88 23.11 -10.84 -42.15
N GLU A 89 22.93 -11.31 -43.40
CA GLU A 89 21.97 -12.36 -43.72
C GLU A 89 22.24 -13.64 -42.93
N GLU A 90 23.51 -14.05 -42.83
CA GLU A 90 23.95 -15.20 -42.02
C GLU A 90 23.52 -15.09 -40.54
N GLU A 91 23.62 -13.89 -39.94
CA GLU A 91 23.17 -13.67 -38.56
C GLU A 91 21.65 -13.76 -38.44
N THR A 92 20.91 -13.26 -39.43
CA THR A 92 19.44 -13.35 -39.41
C THR A 92 18.97 -14.80 -39.50
N GLU A 93 19.58 -15.60 -40.36
CA GLU A 93 19.31 -17.04 -40.48
C GLU A 93 19.67 -17.78 -39.19
N ARG A 94 20.84 -17.50 -38.61
CA ARG A 94 21.25 -18.08 -37.32
C ARG A 94 20.24 -17.79 -36.21
N ARG A 95 19.76 -16.55 -36.12
CA ARG A 95 18.72 -16.16 -35.13
C ARG A 95 17.40 -16.88 -35.41
N ALA A 96 17.00 -16.99 -36.67
CA ALA A 96 15.77 -17.68 -37.05
C ALA A 96 15.82 -19.18 -36.70
N LEU A 97 16.95 -19.86 -36.95
CA LEU A 97 17.16 -21.25 -36.57
C LEU A 97 17.16 -21.44 -35.05
N ALA A 98 17.83 -20.55 -34.31
CA ALA A 98 17.83 -20.57 -32.85
C ALA A 98 16.43 -20.34 -32.26
N LEU A 99 15.63 -19.47 -32.87
CA LEU A 99 14.24 -19.26 -32.44
C LEU A 99 13.38 -20.49 -32.71
N LYS A 100 13.53 -21.14 -33.86
CA LYS A 100 12.82 -22.39 -34.19
C LYS A 100 13.18 -23.53 -33.24
N SER A 101 14.45 -23.66 -32.85
CA SER A 101 14.86 -24.68 -31.87
C SER A 101 14.33 -24.35 -30.47
N TRP A 102 14.35 -23.08 -30.09
CA TRP A 102 13.79 -22.60 -28.82
C TRP A 102 12.29 -22.83 -28.71
N THR A 103 11.51 -22.52 -29.74
CA THR A 103 10.06 -22.74 -29.73
C THR A 103 9.72 -24.22 -29.61
N ARG A 104 10.43 -25.09 -30.35
CA ARG A 104 10.29 -26.54 -30.22
C ARG A 104 10.64 -27.04 -28.82
N TYR A 105 11.74 -26.55 -28.23
CA TYR A 105 12.13 -26.89 -26.86
C TYR A 105 11.06 -26.47 -25.83
N LYS A 106 10.61 -25.21 -25.89
CA LYS A 106 9.57 -24.69 -24.99
C LYS A 106 8.25 -25.43 -25.13
N HIS A 107 7.90 -25.86 -26.35
CA HIS A 107 6.74 -26.69 -26.59
C HIS A 107 6.84 -28.06 -25.89
N TYR A 108 7.97 -28.77 -26.04
CA TYR A 108 8.17 -30.04 -25.33
C TYR A 108 8.18 -29.87 -23.81
N GLN A 109 8.82 -28.82 -23.30
CA GLN A 109 8.80 -28.50 -21.88
C GLN A 109 7.35 -28.33 -21.38
N HIS A 110 6.54 -27.56 -22.12
CA HIS A 110 5.15 -27.33 -21.76
C HIS A 110 4.32 -28.62 -21.75
N LEU A 111 4.45 -29.47 -22.79
CA LEU A 111 3.76 -30.75 -22.83
C LEU A 111 4.16 -31.66 -21.66
N ALA A 112 5.44 -31.71 -21.32
CA ALA A 112 5.93 -32.49 -20.18
C ALA A 112 5.43 -31.95 -18.83
N GLU A 113 5.30 -30.63 -18.68
CA GLU A 113 4.71 -30.01 -17.49
C GLU A 113 3.20 -30.32 -17.40
N GLN A 114 2.48 -30.25 -18.52
CA GLN A 114 1.06 -30.60 -18.58
C GLN A 114 0.79 -32.07 -18.22
N ASP A 115 1.62 -32.99 -18.72
CA ASP A 115 1.50 -34.42 -18.43
C ASP A 115 1.72 -34.72 -16.94
N LYS A 116 2.74 -34.09 -16.33
CA LYS A 116 2.99 -34.19 -14.88
C LYS A 116 1.82 -33.66 -14.06
N LEU A 117 1.28 -32.49 -14.41
CA LEU A 117 0.12 -31.92 -13.72
C LEU A 117 -1.11 -32.82 -13.84
N SER A 118 -1.37 -33.34 -15.04
CA SER A 118 -2.48 -34.26 -15.29
C SER A 118 -2.33 -35.53 -14.45
N THR A 119 -1.13 -36.10 -14.41
CA THR A 119 -0.82 -37.28 -13.60
C THR A 119 -1.01 -37.00 -12.10
N MET A 120 -0.55 -35.84 -11.61
CA MET A 120 -0.74 -35.44 -10.21
C MET A 120 -2.22 -35.33 -9.86
N ILE A 121 -3.04 -34.69 -10.71
CA ILE A 121 -4.48 -34.55 -10.50
C ILE A 121 -5.17 -35.92 -10.49
N LEU A 122 -4.89 -36.77 -11.48
CA LEU A 122 -5.47 -38.11 -11.56
C LEU A 122 -5.11 -38.96 -10.32
N SER A 123 -3.86 -38.86 -9.85
CA SER A 123 -3.42 -39.54 -8.64
C SER A 123 -4.13 -39.03 -7.39
N GLN A 124 -4.34 -37.71 -7.27
CA GLN A 124 -5.08 -37.09 -6.18
C GLN A 124 -6.54 -37.55 -6.18
N GLU A 125 -7.20 -37.55 -7.34
CA GLU A 125 -8.58 -38.00 -7.48
C GLU A 125 -8.75 -39.48 -7.15
N SER A 126 -7.82 -40.34 -7.60
CA SER A 126 -7.84 -41.77 -7.27
C SER A 126 -7.71 -41.98 -5.77
N ALA A 127 -6.74 -41.31 -5.13
CA ALA A 127 -6.52 -41.37 -3.70
C ALA A 127 -7.75 -40.90 -2.90
N LEU A 128 -8.43 -39.84 -3.36
CA LEU A 128 -9.66 -39.36 -2.71
C LEU A 128 -10.84 -40.32 -2.90
N ARG A 129 -10.94 -40.99 -4.05
CA ARG A 129 -11.97 -42.03 -4.30
C ARG A 129 -11.77 -43.24 -3.37
N GLU A 130 -10.54 -43.71 -3.23
CA GLU A 130 -10.18 -44.80 -2.32
C GLU A 130 -10.43 -44.39 -0.86
N LEU A 131 -9.98 -43.21 -0.45
CA LEU A 131 -10.20 -42.69 0.90
C LEU A 131 -11.68 -42.62 1.25
N ARG A 132 -12.54 -42.22 0.30
CA ARG A 132 -13.99 -42.16 0.52
C ARG A 132 -14.62 -43.55 0.69
N ALA A 133 -14.11 -44.56 -0.03
CA ALA A 133 -14.58 -45.93 0.10
C ALA A 133 -14.21 -46.55 1.45
N GLU A 134 -13.06 -46.16 2.02
CA GLU A 134 -12.61 -46.60 3.34
C GLU A 134 -13.27 -45.82 4.49
N SER A 135 -13.32 -44.49 4.41
CA SER A 135 -13.84 -43.62 5.47
C SER A 135 -14.36 -42.28 4.93
N GLU A 136 -15.66 -42.07 5.07
CA GLU A 136 -16.31 -40.82 4.68
C GLU A 136 -15.90 -39.64 5.58
N GLU A 137 -15.66 -39.88 6.87
CA GLU A 137 -15.24 -38.82 7.81
C GLU A 137 -13.87 -38.23 7.45
N LEU A 138 -12.91 -39.06 7.05
CA LEU A 138 -11.58 -38.61 6.64
C LEU A 138 -11.62 -37.86 5.31
N TYR A 139 -12.45 -38.32 4.37
CA TYR A 139 -12.68 -37.64 3.10
C TYR A 139 -13.19 -36.20 3.30
N LEU A 140 -14.19 -36.00 4.17
CA LEU A 140 -14.73 -34.67 4.47
C LEU A 140 -13.67 -33.74 5.07
N LYS A 141 -12.80 -34.27 5.95
CA LYS A 141 -11.68 -33.52 6.52
C LYS A 141 -10.62 -33.16 5.46
N ALA A 142 -10.32 -34.07 4.53
CA ALA A 142 -9.31 -33.85 3.50
C ALA A 142 -9.71 -32.79 2.47
N ILE A 143 -11.01 -32.65 2.17
CA ILE A 143 -11.54 -31.64 1.23
C ILE A 143 -11.70 -30.27 1.89
N ALA A 144 -11.78 -30.21 3.21
CA ALA A 144 -11.92 -28.95 3.93
C ALA A 144 -10.76 -28.00 3.60
N ILE A 145 -11.10 -26.75 3.26
CA ILE A 145 -10.12 -25.70 3.01
C ILE A 145 -9.40 -25.40 4.33
N ASN A 146 -8.07 -25.53 4.33
CA ASN A 146 -7.29 -25.14 5.48
C ASN A 146 -6.91 -23.66 5.38
N GLU A 147 -7.53 -22.84 6.24
CA GLU A 147 -7.30 -21.40 6.32
C GLU A 147 -5.87 -21.04 6.73
N SER A 148 -5.13 -21.97 7.35
CA SER A 148 -3.74 -21.72 7.80
C SER A 148 -2.75 -21.57 6.64
N PHE A 149 -3.14 -21.91 5.40
CA PHE A 149 -2.27 -21.74 4.24
C PHE A 149 -2.17 -20.29 3.75
N LEU A 150 -3.02 -19.38 4.25
CA LEU A 150 -3.02 -17.97 3.87
C LEU A 150 -2.59 -17.10 5.05
N PRO A 151 -1.63 -16.16 4.89
CA PRO A 151 -0.94 -15.77 3.65
C PRO A 151 0.30 -16.61 3.34
N LEU A 152 0.37 -17.19 2.14
CA LEU A 152 1.54 -17.92 1.65
C LEU A 152 2.61 -16.95 1.10
N THR A 153 3.82 -17.01 1.65
CA THR A 153 4.98 -16.25 1.14
C THR A 153 6.07 -17.21 0.67
N LEU A 154 6.36 -17.21 -0.63
CA LEU A 154 7.42 -18.01 -1.24
C LEU A 154 8.51 -17.07 -1.77
N LYS A 155 9.77 -17.37 -1.45
CA LYS A 155 10.93 -16.70 -2.05
C LYS A 155 11.46 -17.58 -3.18
N GLY A 156 11.73 -16.97 -4.33
CA GLY A 156 12.32 -17.67 -5.47
C GLY A 156 13.74 -18.19 -5.17
N PRO A 157 14.24 -19.12 -5.98
CA PRO A 157 15.62 -19.59 -5.85
C PRO A 157 16.61 -18.45 -6.11
N VAL A 158 17.72 -18.46 -5.39
CA VAL A 158 18.84 -17.53 -5.58
C VAL A 158 19.89 -18.13 -6.52
N ASN A 159 20.61 -17.29 -7.27
CA ASN A 159 21.69 -17.74 -8.16
C ASN A 159 22.81 -18.46 -7.40
N THR A 160 23.14 -17.96 -6.20
CA THR A 160 24.17 -18.52 -5.31
C THR A 160 23.60 -18.65 -3.90
N PRO A 161 23.84 -19.77 -3.20
CA PRO A 161 23.39 -19.94 -1.83
C PRO A 161 24.09 -18.95 -0.87
N PRO A 162 23.48 -18.65 0.30
CA PRO A 162 24.07 -17.75 1.27
C PRO A 162 25.37 -18.32 1.87
N ILE A 163 26.35 -17.45 2.07
CA ILE A 163 27.63 -17.80 2.69
C ILE A 163 27.46 -17.73 4.22
N PRO A 164 27.76 -18.81 4.98
CA PRO A 164 27.64 -18.79 6.43
C PRO A 164 28.64 -17.82 7.06
N GLY A 165 28.17 -16.95 7.95
CA GLY A 165 29.02 -15.98 8.65
C GLY A 165 29.43 -14.75 7.83
N TYR A 166 28.82 -14.52 6.67
CA TYR A 166 29.04 -13.30 5.92
C TYR A 166 28.47 -12.08 6.67
N VAL A 167 29.35 -11.12 6.98
CA VAL A 167 28.98 -9.82 7.57
C VAL A 167 28.86 -8.82 6.43
N ALA A 168 27.63 -8.36 6.17
CA ALA A 168 27.40 -7.29 5.20
C ALA A 168 27.98 -5.97 5.73
N PRO A 169 28.51 -5.10 4.85
CA PRO A 169 28.97 -3.78 5.25
C PRO A 169 27.79 -2.91 5.73
N ASP A 170 28.07 -1.99 6.66
CA ASP A 170 27.07 -1.06 7.19
C ASP A 170 26.62 -0.06 6.12
N GLY A 171 25.32 0.28 6.14
CA GLY A 171 24.74 1.30 5.26
C GLY A 171 23.30 1.66 5.64
N ASP A 172 22.89 2.88 5.31
CA ASP A 172 21.54 3.39 5.58
C ASP A 172 20.61 3.14 4.38
N TYR A 173 19.41 2.64 4.66
CA TYR A 173 18.34 2.54 3.66
C TYR A 173 17.49 3.82 3.68
N ILE A 174 17.53 4.58 2.57
CA ILE A 174 16.68 5.76 2.37
C ILE A 174 15.57 5.39 1.39
N ASP A 175 14.34 5.41 1.86
CA ASP A 175 13.17 5.19 1.00
C ASP A 175 12.92 6.41 0.09
N THR A 176 13.23 6.25 -1.20
CA THR A 176 13.00 7.28 -2.23
C THR A 176 11.67 7.09 -2.97
N THR A 177 10.74 6.28 -2.45
CA THR A 177 9.44 6.06 -3.10
C THR A 177 8.63 7.36 -3.19
N ARG A 178 8.08 7.62 -4.37
CA ARG A 178 7.28 8.83 -4.62
C ARG A 178 5.93 8.73 -3.92
N LYS A 179 5.62 9.72 -3.08
CA LYS A 179 4.30 9.88 -2.47
C LYS A 179 3.36 10.57 -3.48
N TRP A 180 2.19 9.98 -3.70
CA TRP A 180 1.15 10.41 -4.63
C TRP A 180 -0.10 10.81 -3.87
#